data_AF-A0A1V3VTX7-F1
#
_entry.id   AF-A0A1V3VTX7-F1
#
_cell.length_a   1.000
_cell.length_b   1.000
_cell.length_c   1.000
_cell.angle_alpha   90.00
_cell.angle_beta   90.00
_cell.angle_gamma   90.00
#
_symmetry.space_group_name_H-M   'P 1'
#
loop_
_entity.id
_entity.type
_entity.pdbx_description
1 polymer ?
#
loop_
_entity_poly.entity_id
_entity_poly.type
_entity_poly.pdbx_seq_one_letter_code
_entity_poly.pdbx_strand_id
1 'polypeptide(L)'
;MSDVLTNDKWKRRGVSVLWCGKTLAELNAASQVISLRQFIGYYEAGWPDDMPLLNDDGLYVAGLDVAVDALSPEDALEWLESEIYEMIYDFQNHADAALIFWMPDQGRWKEDLTTSTYHWCLAGKYDAQMFPLGQCIWNGAQKDVRRIESTSGGKTNEWLGLYLERIS
;
A
#
# COMPACT_ATOMS: atom_id res chain seq x y z
N MET A 1 -20.29 -1.65 2.32
CA MET A 1 -19.30 -1.32 3.37
C MET A 1 -18.17 -2.31 3.20
N SER A 2 -16.95 -1.82 3.01
CA SER A 2 -15.74 -2.64 3.04
C SER A 2 -15.66 -3.35 4.39
N ASP A 3 -15.35 -4.65 4.39
CA ASP A 3 -15.17 -5.41 5.62
C ASP A 3 -13.98 -4.84 6.41
N VAL A 4 -14.03 -4.90 7.74
CA VAL A 4 -13.01 -4.29 8.61
C VAL A 4 -12.08 -5.37 9.14
N LEU A 5 -10.78 -5.17 8.97
CA LEU A 5 -9.73 -6.01 9.51
C LEU A 5 -9.19 -5.39 10.81
N THR A 6 -9.47 -6.03 11.95
CA THR A 6 -9.02 -5.59 13.28
C THR A 6 -7.83 -6.39 13.82
N ASN A 7 -7.44 -7.47 13.14
CA ASN A 7 -6.33 -8.33 13.53
C ASN A 7 -5.03 -8.03 12.75
N ASP A 8 -3.94 -8.67 13.16
CA ASP A 8 -2.60 -8.46 12.62
C ASP A 8 -2.29 -9.29 11.36
N LYS A 9 -3.29 -9.73 10.59
CA LYS A 9 -3.06 -10.51 9.35
C LYS A 9 -2.26 -9.71 8.31
N TRP A 10 -2.53 -8.41 8.21
CA TRP A 10 -1.88 -7.49 7.27
C TRP A 10 -0.36 -7.38 7.45
N LYS A 11 0.17 -7.77 8.63
CA LYS A 11 1.61 -7.73 8.91
C LYS A 11 2.38 -8.86 8.23
N ARG A 12 1.71 -9.98 7.91
CA ARG A 12 2.34 -11.26 7.54
C ARG A 12 2.16 -11.65 6.09
N ARG A 13 1.05 -11.24 5.45
CA ARG A 13 0.77 -11.49 4.04
C ARG A 13 -0.07 -10.37 3.44
N GLY A 14 -0.12 -10.33 2.11
CA GLY A 14 -0.98 -9.44 1.35
C GLY A 14 -0.30 -8.15 0.90
N VAL A 15 -1.09 -7.25 0.33
CA VAL A 15 -0.67 -5.93 -0.15
C VAL A 15 -1.47 -4.89 0.61
N SER A 16 -0.77 -4.07 1.39
CA SER A 16 -1.38 -3.06 2.24
C SER A 16 -0.86 -1.66 1.95
N VAL A 17 -1.69 -0.66 2.22
CA VAL A 17 -1.26 0.73 2.34
C VAL A 17 -1.48 1.17 3.78
N LEU A 18 -0.47 1.77 4.41
CA LEU A 18 -0.56 2.31 5.77
C LEU A 18 -0.19 3.78 5.80
N TRP A 19 -0.79 4.50 6.75
CA TRP A 19 -0.52 5.92 6.99
C TRP A 19 -0.41 6.30 8.48
N CYS A 20 -0.79 5.41 9.40
CA CYS A 20 -0.73 5.71 10.83
C CYS A 20 0.71 5.68 11.36
N GLY A 21 1.27 6.86 11.69
CA GLY A 21 2.65 7.00 12.16
C GLY A 21 2.90 6.30 13.50
N LYS A 22 1.85 6.19 14.33
CA LYS A 22 1.91 5.45 15.58
C LYS A 22 2.14 3.95 15.34
N THR A 23 1.44 3.36 14.37
CA THR A 23 1.65 1.96 13.96
C THR A 23 3.09 1.73 13.50
N LEU A 24 3.64 2.65 12.67
CA LEU A 24 5.02 2.53 12.20
C LEU A 24 6.04 2.62 13.35
N ALA A 25 5.81 3.51 14.32
CA ALA A 25 6.65 3.67 15.49
C ALA A 25 6.59 2.45 16.43
N GLU A 26 5.39 1.91 16.69
CA GLU A 26 5.19 0.71 17.51
C GLU A 26 5.87 -0.53 16.90
N LEU A 27 5.91 -0.60 15.57
CA LEU A 27 6.62 -1.66 14.84
C LEU A 27 8.14 -1.48 14.81
N ASN A 28 8.66 -0.34 15.28
CA ASN A 28 10.06 0.08 15.10
C ASN A 28 10.51 -0.03 13.62
N ALA A 29 9.58 0.22 12.70
CA ALA A 29 9.75 -0.03 11.27
C ALA A 29 10.53 1.08 10.56
N ALA A 30 10.63 2.27 11.16
CA ALA A 30 11.13 3.48 10.50
C ALA A 30 12.53 3.33 9.89
N SER A 31 13.42 2.55 10.52
CA SER A 31 14.78 2.29 10.00
C SER A 31 14.85 1.18 8.95
N GLN A 32 13.76 0.44 8.72
CA GLN A 32 13.68 -0.70 7.81
C GLN A 32 12.76 -0.44 6.61
N VAL A 33 12.09 0.72 6.57
CA VAL A 33 11.34 1.15 5.38
C VAL A 33 12.33 1.42 4.24
N ILE A 34 12.22 0.64 3.17
CA ILE A 34 12.99 0.87 1.94
C ILE A 34 12.30 1.90 1.06
N SER A 35 13.06 2.54 0.19
CA SER A 35 12.49 3.39 -0.86
C SER A 35 11.88 2.56 -1.99
N LEU A 36 10.91 3.14 -2.70
CA LEU A 36 10.36 2.55 -3.93
C LEU A 36 11.44 2.24 -4.97
N ARG A 37 12.48 3.08 -5.05
CA ARG A 37 13.64 2.80 -5.93
C ARG A 37 14.36 1.52 -5.56
N GLN A 38 14.54 1.23 -4.26
CA GLN A 38 15.16 -0.02 -3.82
C GLN A 38 14.24 -1.22 -4.11
N PHE A 39 12.93 -1.07 -3.92
CA PHE A 39 11.96 -2.11 -4.27
C PHE A 39 12.04 -2.49 -5.75
N ILE A 40 12.04 -1.49 -6.65
CA ILE A 40 12.23 -1.69 -8.09
C ILE A 40 13.58 -2.37 -8.37
N GLY A 41 14.66 -1.91 -7.74
CA GLY A 41 15.98 -2.50 -7.92
C GLY A 41 16.08 -3.97 -7.45
N TYR A 42 15.33 -4.36 -6.42
CA TYR A 42 15.25 -5.77 -6.01
C TYR A 42 14.50 -6.62 -7.01
N TYR A 43 13.41 -6.11 -7.59
CA TYR A 43 12.71 -6.82 -8.66
C TYR A 43 13.63 -7.00 -9.89
N GLU A 44 14.28 -5.94 -10.34
CA GLU A 44 15.16 -5.97 -11.52
C GLU A 44 16.38 -6.89 -11.36
N ALA A 45 16.94 -6.97 -10.15
CA ALA A 45 18.06 -7.85 -9.83
C ALA A 45 17.64 -9.30 -9.52
N GLY A 46 16.34 -9.55 -9.40
CA GLY A 46 15.78 -10.73 -8.76
C GLY A 46 15.73 -10.57 -7.23
N TRP A 47 14.60 -10.97 -6.64
CA TRP A 47 14.37 -10.82 -5.20
C TRP A 47 15.48 -11.50 -4.38
N PRO A 48 16.10 -10.78 -3.43
CA PRO A 48 17.16 -11.34 -2.59
C PRO A 48 16.59 -12.35 -1.58
N ASP A 49 17.37 -13.40 -1.29
CA ASP A 49 17.04 -14.38 -0.25
C ASP A 49 16.98 -13.72 1.15
N ASP A 50 17.85 -12.72 1.39
CA ASP A 50 17.95 -11.96 2.65
C ASP A 50 17.25 -10.59 2.54
N MET A 51 16.01 -10.61 2.06
CA MET A 51 15.21 -9.39 1.93
C MET A 51 15.05 -8.67 3.28
N PRO A 52 15.08 -7.32 3.33
CA PRO A 52 14.97 -6.55 4.57
C PRO A 52 13.52 -6.54 5.11
N LEU A 53 13.01 -7.71 5.45
CA LEU A 53 11.70 -7.91 6.03
C LEU A 53 11.73 -7.48 7.51
N LEU A 54 10.73 -6.71 7.91
CA LEU A 54 10.53 -6.38 9.30
C LEU A 54 9.96 -7.59 10.05
N ASN A 55 10.69 -8.05 11.07
CA ASN A 55 10.34 -9.23 11.88
C ASN A 55 10.08 -10.49 11.03
N ASP A 56 10.79 -10.64 9.91
CA ASP A 56 10.62 -11.74 8.94
C ASP A 56 9.23 -11.82 8.27
N ASP A 57 8.34 -10.83 8.50
CA ASP A 57 6.93 -10.92 8.15
C ASP A 57 6.50 -9.96 7.02
N GLY A 58 7.18 -8.83 6.83
CA GLY A 58 6.73 -7.85 5.84
C GLY A 58 7.77 -6.85 5.34
N LEU A 59 7.69 -6.53 4.06
CA LEU A 59 8.49 -5.52 3.37
C LEU A 59 7.75 -4.18 3.37
N TYR A 60 8.40 -3.14 3.89
CA TYR A 60 7.81 -1.79 3.98
C TYR A 60 8.47 -0.87 2.96
N VAL A 61 7.67 -0.29 2.07
CA VAL A 61 8.12 0.52 0.94
C VAL A 61 7.52 1.92 1.01
N ALA A 62 8.34 2.96 0.94
CA ALA A 62 7.90 4.36 0.89
C ALA A 62 8.20 5.03 -0.45
N GLY A 63 7.39 6.04 -0.80
CA GLY A 63 7.61 6.91 -1.96
C GLY A 63 6.73 6.59 -3.17
N LEU A 64 5.77 5.66 -3.05
CA LEU A 64 4.77 5.43 -4.10
C LEU A 64 3.90 6.68 -4.33
N ASP A 65 3.45 7.30 -3.25
CA ASP A 65 2.75 8.59 -3.25
C ASP A 65 3.55 9.68 -3.99
N VAL A 66 4.83 9.81 -3.65
CA VAL A 66 5.71 10.82 -4.24
C VAL A 66 5.93 10.57 -5.73
N ALA A 67 6.09 9.32 -6.15
CA ALA A 67 6.24 8.97 -7.56
C ALA A 67 4.96 9.28 -8.36
N VAL A 68 3.81 8.91 -7.82
CA VAL A 68 2.50 9.19 -8.43
C VAL A 68 2.25 10.69 -8.57
N ASP A 69 2.64 11.51 -7.59
CA ASP A 69 2.48 12.97 -7.65
C ASP A 69 3.44 13.65 -8.64
N ALA A 70 4.56 13.01 -8.97
CA ALA A 70 5.58 13.56 -9.86
C ALA A 70 5.26 13.37 -11.35
N LEU A 71 4.49 12.32 -11.67
CA LEU A 71 4.11 11.96 -13.03
C LEU A 71 2.82 12.67 -13.46
N SER A 72 2.58 12.74 -14.78
CA SER A 72 1.25 13.11 -15.25
C SER A 72 0.24 12.01 -14.87
N PRO A 73 -1.05 12.32 -14.69
CA PRO A 73 -2.04 11.30 -14.36
C PRO A 73 -2.10 10.15 -15.38
N GLU A 74 -1.84 10.43 -16.66
CA GLU A 74 -1.80 9.42 -17.72
C GLU A 74 -0.55 8.53 -17.59
N ASP A 75 0.63 9.13 -17.45
CA ASP A 75 1.89 8.38 -17.28
C ASP A 75 1.88 7.56 -15.97
N ALA A 76 1.33 8.11 -14.89
CA ALA A 76 1.22 7.44 -13.60
C ALA A 76 0.29 6.21 -13.70
N LEU A 77 -0.82 6.33 -14.44
CA LEU A 77 -1.75 5.24 -14.67
C LEU A 77 -1.06 4.10 -15.44
N GLU A 78 -0.45 4.43 -16.59
CA GLU A 78 0.25 3.47 -17.43
C GLU A 78 1.36 2.77 -16.65
N TRP A 79 2.19 3.53 -15.94
CA TRP A 79 3.30 3.00 -15.15
C TRP A 79 2.85 2.08 -14.01
N LEU A 80 1.79 2.45 -13.28
CA LEU A 80 1.29 1.60 -12.19
C LEU A 80 0.67 0.30 -12.71
N GLU A 81 -0.08 0.37 -13.80
CA GLU A 81 -0.78 -0.79 -14.37
C GLU A 81 0.17 -1.75 -15.10
N SER A 82 1.25 -1.24 -15.70
CA SER A 82 2.20 -2.05 -16.47
C SER A 82 3.40 -2.54 -15.66
N GLU A 83 3.99 -1.69 -14.81
CA GLU A 83 5.25 -2.01 -14.11
C GLU A 83 5.03 -2.33 -12.63
N ILE A 84 4.45 -1.40 -11.86
CA ILE A 84 4.31 -1.60 -10.41
C ILE A 84 3.39 -2.78 -10.09
N TYR A 85 2.32 -2.95 -10.86
CA TYR A 85 1.45 -4.11 -10.72
C TYR A 85 2.21 -5.44 -10.88
N GLU A 86 3.05 -5.55 -11.91
CA GLU A 86 3.87 -6.74 -12.15
C GLU A 86 4.82 -7.01 -10.98
N MET A 87 5.46 -5.97 -10.44
CA MET A 87 6.35 -6.10 -9.28
C MET A 87 5.60 -6.58 -8.03
N ILE A 88 4.40 -6.06 -7.77
CA ILE A 88 3.55 -6.51 -6.66
C ILE A 88 3.20 -7.99 -6.87
N TYR A 89 2.81 -8.37 -8.09
CA TYR A 89 2.43 -9.73 -8.42
C TYR A 89 3.60 -10.70 -8.22
N ASP A 90 4.76 -10.36 -8.75
CA ASP A 90 5.96 -11.20 -8.66
C ASP A 90 6.41 -11.35 -7.20
N PHE A 91 6.42 -10.26 -6.43
CA PHE A 91 6.70 -10.29 -4.99
C PHE A 91 5.77 -11.25 -4.24
N GLN A 92 4.45 -11.18 -4.48
CA GLN A 92 3.47 -12.05 -3.81
C GLN A 92 3.59 -13.54 -4.19
N ASN A 93 4.28 -13.88 -5.28
CA ASN A 93 4.56 -15.25 -5.67
C ASN A 93 5.93 -15.73 -5.20
N HIS A 94 6.86 -14.81 -4.97
CA HIS A 94 8.20 -15.10 -4.48
C HIS A 94 8.24 -15.24 -2.95
N ALA A 95 7.68 -14.29 -2.22
CA ALA A 95 7.84 -14.18 -0.77
C ALA A 95 6.59 -14.63 -0.01
N ASP A 96 6.82 -15.34 1.11
CA ASP A 96 5.79 -15.56 2.14
C ASP A 96 5.78 -14.40 3.14
N ALA A 97 5.57 -13.18 2.64
CA ALA A 97 5.61 -11.95 3.42
C ALA A 97 4.55 -10.94 2.94
N ALA A 98 4.23 -9.97 3.79
CA ALA A 98 3.41 -8.83 3.41
C ALA A 98 4.21 -7.81 2.60
N LEU A 99 3.56 -7.14 1.63
CA LEU A 99 4.04 -5.91 1.02
C LEU A 99 3.23 -4.74 1.57
N ILE A 100 3.91 -3.75 2.15
CA ILE A 100 3.27 -2.59 2.78
C ILE A 100 3.80 -1.31 2.13
N PHE A 101 2.94 -0.58 1.45
CA PHE A 101 3.22 0.79 1.02
C PHE A 101 2.94 1.78 2.15
N TRP A 102 3.95 2.53 2.53
CA TRP A 102 3.84 3.62 3.49
C TRP A 102 3.52 4.94 2.78
N MET A 103 2.33 5.48 3.04
CA MET A 103 1.79 6.70 2.43
C MET A 103 1.13 7.57 3.50
N PRO A 104 1.87 8.43 4.22
CA PRO A 104 1.46 9.00 5.52
C PRO A 104 0.27 9.96 5.51
N ASP A 105 -0.23 10.37 4.34
CA ASP A 105 -1.34 11.32 4.23
C ASP A 105 -2.68 10.62 4.00
N GLN A 106 -3.29 10.16 5.10
CA GLN A 106 -4.65 9.60 5.08
C GLN A 106 -5.66 10.55 4.43
N GLY A 107 -5.51 11.86 4.60
CA GLY A 107 -6.46 12.86 4.13
C GLY A 107 -6.61 12.86 2.60
N ARG A 108 -5.60 12.37 1.90
CA ARG A 108 -5.58 12.25 0.44
C ARG A 108 -6.23 10.99 -0.08
N TRP A 109 -6.40 9.95 0.74
CA TRP A 109 -7.21 8.78 0.39
C TRP A 109 -8.70 9.10 0.46
N LYS A 110 -9.41 8.94 -0.66
CA LYS A 110 -10.87 9.10 -0.75
C LYS A 110 -11.51 7.78 -1.13
N GLU A 111 -12.43 7.31 -0.31
CA GLU A 111 -13.26 6.14 -0.62
C GLU A 111 -14.50 6.59 -1.41
N ASP A 112 -14.76 5.92 -2.53
CA ASP A 112 -16.04 5.95 -3.21
C ASP A 112 -16.86 4.74 -2.76
N LEU A 113 -17.86 4.99 -1.91
CA LEU A 113 -18.74 3.96 -1.36
C LEU A 113 -19.64 3.31 -2.42
N THR A 114 -19.90 3.98 -3.55
CA THR A 114 -20.78 3.46 -4.59
C THR A 114 -20.11 2.36 -5.40
N THR A 115 -18.81 2.54 -5.67
CA THR A 115 -17.99 1.60 -6.42
C THR A 115 -17.09 0.74 -5.53
N SER A 116 -17.05 1.03 -4.22
CA SER A 116 -16.11 0.43 -3.25
C SER A 116 -14.66 0.57 -3.70
N THR A 117 -14.30 1.74 -4.23
CA THR A 117 -12.94 2.02 -4.71
C THR A 117 -12.26 3.09 -3.88
N TYR A 118 -10.93 3.07 -3.89
CA TYR A 118 -10.11 4.05 -3.20
C TYR A 118 -9.27 4.85 -4.19
N HIS A 119 -9.35 6.16 -4.05
CA HIS A 119 -8.67 7.14 -4.89
C HIS A 119 -7.66 7.93 -4.07
N TRP A 120 -6.62 8.40 -4.73
CA TRP A 120 -5.61 9.28 -4.19
C TRP A 120 -5.82 10.69 -4.73
N CYS A 121 -5.93 11.67 -3.84
CA CYS A 121 -5.99 13.08 -4.21
C CYS A 121 -4.57 13.55 -4.52
N LEU A 122 -4.25 13.82 -5.79
CA LEU A 122 -2.92 14.24 -6.23
C LEU A 122 -2.51 15.60 -5.62
N ALA A 123 -1.20 15.85 -5.59
CA ALA A 123 -0.59 17.08 -5.08
C ALA A 123 0.29 17.75 -6.15
N GLY A 124 0.89 18.89 -5.78
CA GLY A 124 1.87 19.58 -6.61
C GLY A 124 1.28 20.11 -7.92
N LYS A 125 1.82 19.67 -9.06
CA LYS A 125 1.38 20.15 -10.39
C LYS A 125 -0.05 19.72 -10.73
N TYR A 126 -0.51 18.61 -10.17
CA TYR A 126 -1.81 17.99 -10.46
C TYR A 126 -2.75 18.05 -9.24
N ASP A 127 -2.52 19.02 -8.36
CA ASP A 127 -3.23 19.17 -7.08
C ASP A 127 -4.76 19.04 -7.21
N ALA A 128 -5.36 18.41 -6.20
CA ALA A 128 -6.79 18.15 -6.06
C ALA A 128 -7.43 17.24 -7.12
N GLN A 129 -6.67 16.72 -8.08
CA GLN A 129 -7.18 15.72 -9.03
C GLN A 129 -7.32 14.36 -8.34
N MET A 130 -8.43 13.66 -8.63
CA MET A 130 -8.68 12.32 -8.10
C MET A 130 -8.05 11.28 -9.01
N PHE A 131 -7.08 10.53 -8.49
CA PHE A 131 -6.36 9.48 -9.19
C PHE A 131 -6.78 8.09 -8.68
N PRO A 132 -7.06 7.09 -9.55
CA PRO A 132 -7.61 5.80 -9.15
C PRO A 132 -6.56 4.84 -8.57
N LEU A 133 -5.68 5.31 -7.69
CA LEU A 133 -4.51 4.56 -7.19
C LEU A 133 -4.82 3.15 -6.70
N GLY A 134 -5.90 2.99 -5.92
CA GLY A 134 -6.27 1.67 -5.42
C GLY A 134 -6.58 0.69 -6.56
N GLN A 135 -7.11 1.18 -7.69
CA GLN A 135 -7.49 0.30 -8.81
C GLN A 135 -6.25 -0.24 -9.48
N CYS A 136 -5.20 0.58 -9.58
CA CYS A 136 -3.93 0.22 -10.18
C CYS A 136 -3.18 -0.81 -9.31
N ILE A 137 -3.00 -0.55 -8.00
CA ILE A 137 -2.20 -1.43 -7.14
C ILE A 137 -2.92 -2.73 -6.74
N TRP A 138 -4.24 -2.81 -6.95
CA TRP A 138 -5.04 -4.00 -6.65
C TRP A 138 -5.68 -4.64 -7.87
N ASN A 139 -5.41 -4.12 -9.08
CA ASN A 139 -5.91 -4.63 -10.35
C ASN A 139 -7.40 -5.03 -10.33
N GLY A 140 -8.25 -4.11 -9.87
CA GLY A 140 -9.70 -4.33 -9.83
C GLY A 140 -10.23 -5.22 -8.70
N ALA A 141 -9.38 -5.83 -7.85
CA ALA A 141 -9.79 -6.59 -6.65
C ALA A 141 -10.28 -5.69 -5.49
N GLN A 142 -10.72 -4.47 -5.82
CA GLN A 142 -11.17 -3.42 -4.90
C GLN A 142 -12.27 -3.87 -3.93
N LYS A 143 -13.15 -4.78 -4.37
CA LYS A 143 -14.26 -5.29 -3.56
C LYS A 143 -13.80 -6.12 -2.35
N ASP A 144 -12.60 -6.70 -2.44
CA ASP A 144 -12.01 -7.50 -1.38
C ASP A 144 -11.06 -6.68 -0.48
N VAL A 145 -10.91 -5.38 -0.78
CA VAL A 145 -10.12 -4.46 0.04
C VAL A 145 -10.85 -4.18 1.34
N ARG A 146 -10.11 -4.35 2.44
CA ARG A 146 -10.60 -4.14 3.80
C ARG A 146 -9.91 -2.95 4.44
N ARG A 147 -10.65 -2.23 5.28
CA ARG A 147 -10.05 -1.20 6.14
C ARG A 147 -9.32 -1.89 7.29
N ILE A 148 -8.07 -1.51 7.52
CA ILE A 148 -7.33 -1.92 8.72
C ILE A 148 -7.71 -0.93 9.82
N GLU A 149 -8.24 -1.45 10.92
CA GLU A 149 -8.64 -0.63 12.05
C GLU A 149 -7.97 -1.11 13.35
N SER A 150 -7.60 -0.16 14.21
CA SER A 150 -7.09 -0.49 15.53
C SER A 150 -8.16 -1.22 16.35
N THR A 151 -7.78 -2.27 17.09
CA THR A 151 -8.68 -2.82 18.11
C THR A 151 -8.65 -1.92 19.35
N SER A 152 -9.68 -1.07 19.54
CA SER A 152 -9.77 -0.25 20.76
C SER A 152 -10.90 -0.74 21.66
N GLY A 153 -10.57 -1.12 22.89
CA GLY A 153 -11.52 -1.56 23.92
C GLY A 153 -12.38 -0.44 24.50
N GLY A 154 -13.05 0.36 23.65
CA GLY A 154 -14.02 1.39 24.06
C GLY A 154 -13.85 2.80 23.46
N LYS A 155 -12.85 3.05 22.61
CA LYS A 155 -12.72 4.29 21.80
C LYS A 155 -13.06 4.01 20.34
N THR A 156 -13.32 5.07 19.56
CA THR A 156 -13.43 4.99 18.10
C THR A 156 -12.17 4.33 17.53
N ASN A 157 -12.35 3.29 16.71
CA ASN A 157 -11.25 2.64 16.04
C ASN A 157 -10.52 3.64 15.12
N GLU A 158 -9.19 3.63 15.19
CA GLU A 158 -8.35 4.39 14.28
C GLU A 158 -8.22 3.64 12.96
N TRP A 159 -8.48 4.31 11.84
CA TRP A 159 -8.29 3.74 10.50
C TRP A 159 -6.80 3.80 10.16
N LEU A 160 -6.14 2.65 10.18
CA LEU A 160 -4.69 2.53 10.05
C LEU A 160 -4.23 2.43 8.59
N GLY A 161 -5.09 1.90 7.73
CA GLY A 161 -4.73 1.59 6.36
C GLY A 161 -5.77 0.78 5.58
N LEU A 162 -5.32 0.26 4.44
CA LEU A 162 -6.08 -0.61 3.53
C LEU A 162 -5.32 -1.91 3.32
N TYR A 163 -6.06 -3.01 3.21
CA TYR A 163 -5.51 -4.34 3.07
C TYR A 163 -6.21 -5.10 1.95
N LEU A 164 -5.42 -5.72 1.08
CA LEU A 164 -5.86 -6.77 0.17
C LEU A 164 -5.02 -8.04 0.42
N GLU A 165 -5.67 -9.20 0.45
CA GLU A 165 -4.97 -10.47 0.70
C GLU A 165 -4.11 -10.91 -0.49
N ARG A 166 -4.63 -10.76 -1.70
CA ARG A 166 -3.93 -11.15 -2.92
C ARG A 166 -4.52 -10.40 -4.10
N ILE A 167 -3.65 -9.91 -4.97
CA ILE A 167 -4.08 -9.40 -6.29
C ILE A 167 -4.38 -10.56 -7.23
N SER A 168 -5.28 -10.36 -8.21
CA SER A 168 -5.74 -11.39 -9.15
C SER A 168 -4.93 -11.41 -10.43
#